data_AF-A0A9Q7XX54-F1
#
_entry.id   AF-A0A9Q7XX54-F1
#
_cell.length_a   1.000
_cell.length_b   1.000
_cell.length_c   1.000
_cell.angle_alpha   90.00
_cell.angle_beta   90.00
_cell.angle_gamma   90.00
#
_symmetry.space_group_name_H-M   'P 1'
#
loop_
_entity.id
_entity.type
_entity.pdbx_description
1 polymer ?
#
loop_
_entity_poly.entity_id
_entity_poly.type
_entity_poly.pdbx_seq_one_letter_code
_entity_poly.pdbx_strand_id
1 'polypeptide(L)'
;MRGADTFTGSLFTMRRLEDFVPQSHPLRSIRTMANQALVKMDRLFAQMYEADIKGGRPSIAPEKLLRAMLLQVLYSIRSERQLMEQTQYNLLFRWFIGLSMDDSVWVPTVFTKNRERLIKHDAVIQFFNEVLAIAQKKNWLSGEHFSVDGTLIQAWAGHKSFVRKDGDDQDDDAGGSFKGRKRSNETHESKTDPDAKL
;
A
#
# COMPACT_ATOMS: atom_id res chain seq x y z
N MET A 1 -4.68 -19.87 45.44
CA MET A 1 -6.09 -19.49 45.14
C MET A 1 -6.09 -18.51 43.97
N ARG A 2 -7.05 -18.63 43.06
CA ARG A 2 -7.18 -17.71 41.91
C ARG A 2 -7.86 -16.41 42.37
N GLY A 3 -7.34 -15.26 41.94
CA GLY A 3 -7.94 -13.95 42.23
C GLY A 3 -9.25 -13.71 41.48
N ALA A 4 -10.08 -12.79 41.97
CA ALA A 4 -11.34 -12.42 41.34
C ALA A 4 -11.08 -11.66 40.03
N ASP A 5 -11.74 -12.11 38.96
CA ASP A 5 -11.73 -11.47 37.64
C ASP A 5 -12.80 -10.37 37.60
N THR A 6 -12.46 -9.20 38.16
CA THR A 6 -13.34 -8.03 38.20
C THR A 6 -12.70 -6.88 37.42
N PHE A 7 -13.44 -6.29 36.49
CA PHE A 7 -12.99 -5.15 35.69
C PHE A 7 -13.81 -3.91 36.05
N THR A 8 -13.17 -2.94 36.69
CA THR A 8 -13.73 -1.59 36.87
C THR A 8 -12.83 -0.62 36.11
N GLY A 9 -13.28 -0.14 34.95
CA GLY A 9 -12.52 0.80 34.13
C GLY A 9 -12.53 2.21 34.70
N SER A 10 -11.45 2.96 34.49
CA SER A 10 -11.44 4.41 34.75
C SER A 10 -12.42 5.12 33.82
N LEU A 11 -13.22 6.06 34.34
CA LEU A 11 -14.16 6.86 33.55
C LEU A 11 -13.47 7.84 32.59
N PHE A 12 -12.26 8.31 32.95
CA PHE A 12 -11.48 9.24 32.15
C PHE A 12 -10.03 8.79 32.08
N THR A 13 -9.40 8.98 30.92
CA THR A 13 -7.97 8.72 30.72
C THR A 13 -7.36 9.90 29.97
N MET A 14 -6.40 10.59 30.59
CA MET A 14 -5.63 11.67 29.96
C MET A 14 -4.29 11.10 29.49
N ARG A 15 -4.28 10.50 28.30
CA ARG A 15 -3.04 10.04 27.64
C ARG A 15 -2.98 10.55 26.21
N ARG A 16 -1.77 10.82 25.74
CA ARG A 16 -1.54 11.17 24.34
C ARG A 16 -1.43 9.88 23.54
N LEU A 17 -1.79 9.96 22.26
CA LEU A 17 -1.69 8.84 21.34
C LEU A 17 -0.24 8.32 21.22
N GLU A 18 0.73 9.22 21.36
CA GLU A 18 2.15 8.95 21.48
C GLU A 18 2.51 7.95 22.60
N ASP A 19 1.80 8.01 23.73
CA ASP A 19 2.11 7.23 24.92
C ASP A 19 1.70 5.75 24.78
N PHE A 20 0.90 5.42 23.76
CA PHE A 20 0.47 4.05 23.44
C PHE A 20 1.45 3.32 22.51
N VAL A 21 2.42 4.02 21.92
CA VAL A 21 3.39 3.45 20.99
C VAL A 21 4.74 3.28 21.69
N PRO A 22 5.25 2.05 21.85
CA PRO A 22 6.56 1.81 22.48
C PRO A 22 7.68 2.60 21.82
N GLN A 23 8.64 3.12 22.59
CA GLN A 23 9.76 3.93 22.07
C GLN A 23 10.66 3.14 21.10
N SER A 24 10.77 1.83 21.29
CA SER A 24 11.52 0.93 20.41
C SER A 24 10.76 0.51 19.14
N HIS A 25 9.51 0.95 18.95
CA HIS A 25 8.69 0.48 17.84
C HIS A 25 9.24 0.97 16.48
N PRO A 26 9.43 0.09 15.48
CA PRO A 26 10.10 0.43 14.22
C PRO A 26 9.39 1.52 13.40
N LEU A 27 8.05 1.60 13.50
CA LEU A 27 7.28 2.67 12.87
C LEU A 27 7.68 4.08 13.32
N ARG A 28 8.37 4.26 14.45
CA ARG A 28 8.89 5.58 14.87
C ARG A 28 9.95 6.11 13.94
N SER A 29 10.94 5.30 13.64
CA SER A 29 11.99 5.63 12.68
C SER A 29 11.39 5.85 11.29
N ILE A 30 10.48 4.97 10.86
CA ILE A 30 9.81 5.07 9.56
C ILE A 30 8.97 6.35 9.47
N ARG A 31 8.17 6.67 10.50
CA ARG A 31 7.31 7.87 10.53
C ARG A 31 8.15 9.14 10.43
N THR A 32 9.30 9.17 11.09
CA THR A 32 10.22 10.33 11.03
C THR A 32 10.73 10.54 9.60
N MET A 33 11.18 9.48 8.94
CA MET A 33 11.66 9.55 7.55
C MET A 33 10.54 9.89 6.57
N ALA A 34 9.36 9.27 6.74
CA ALA A 34 8.19 9.57 5.93
C ALA A 34 7.79 11.04 6.06
N ASN A 35 7.72 11.59 7.29
CA ASN A 35 7.41 12.99 7.49
C ASN A 35 8.46 13.91 6.86
N GLN A 36 9.75 13.57 6.97
CA GLN A 36 10.82 14.34 6.34
C GLN A 36 10.69 14.37 4.80
N ALA A 37 10.29 13.26 4.18
CA ALA A 37 10.01 13.20 2.75
C ALA A 37 8.77 14.03 2.39
N LEU A 38 7.68 13.89 3.14
CA LEU A 38 6.40 14.57 2.90
C LEU A 38 6.53 16.10 2.96
N VAL A 39 7.34 16.64 3.87
CA VAL A 39 7.58 18.10 3.96
C VAL A 39 8.14 18.67 2.66
N LYS A 40 8.98 17.93 1.93
CA LYS A 40 9.54 18.39 0.66
C LYS A 40 8.55 18.33 -0.50
N MET A 41 7.45 17.60 -0.34
CA MET A 41 6.42 17.42 -1.34
C MET A 41 5.31 18.48 -1.26
N ASP A 42 5.38 19.43 -0.31
CA ASP A 42 4.37 20.45 -0.06
C ASP A 42 3.96 21.21 -1.35
N ARG A 43 4.94 21.59 -2.17
CA ARG A 43 4.69 22.23 -3.46
C ARG A 43 3.89 21.36 -4.43
N LEU A 44 4.17 20.06 -4.49
CA LEU A 44 3.44 19.13 -5.34
C LEU A 44 1.99 18.96 -4.84
N PHE A 45 1.82 18.88 -3.52
CA PHE A 45 0.50 18.77 -2.90
C PHE A 45 -0.34 20.03 -3.14
N ALA A 46 0.25 21.22 -3.00
CA ALA A 46 -0.43 22.47 -3.32
C ALA A 46 -0.99 22.45 -4.75
N GLN A 47 -0.16 22.13 -5.74
CA GLN A 47 -0.57 22.07 -7.15
C GLN A 47 -1.68 21.05 -7.42
N MET A 48 -1.66 19.90 -6.75
CA MET A 48 -2.67 18.85 -6.90
C MET A 48 -4.05 19.24 -6.36
N TYR A 49 -4.12 20.20 -5.43
CA TYR A 49 -5.36 20.65 -4.80
C TYR A 49 -5.73 22.10 -5.13
N GLU A 50 -4.91 22.83 -5.90
CA GLU A 50 -5.18 24.21 -6.34
C GLU A 50 -6.53 24.36 -7.07
N ALA A 51 -6.92 23.38 -7.89
CA ALA A 51 -8.19 23.41 -8.61
C ALA A 51 -9.44 23.21 -7.72
N ASP A 52 -9.28 22.63 -6.53
CA ASP A 52 -10.36 22.29 -5.60
C ASP A 52 -10.61 23.37 -4.52
N ILE A 53 -9.93 24.51 -4.62
CA ILE A 53 -10.13 25.68 -3.73
C ILE A 53 -11.54 26.29 -3.89
N LYS A 54 -12.31 25.87 -4.91
CA LYS A 54 -13.64 26.41 -5.25
C LYS A 54 -14.79 26.08 -4.26
N GLY A 55 -14.48 25.54 -3.08
CA GLY A 55 -15.43 25.34 -1.99
C GLY A 55 -16.02 23.93 -1.94
N GLY A 56 -15.90 23.30 -0.77
CA GLY A 56 -16.36 21.94 -0.50
C GLY A 56 -15.84 21.43 0.85
N ARG A 57 -16.26 20.22 1.26
CA ARG A 57 -15.68 19.55 2.44
C ARG A 57 -14.19 19.33 2.18
N PRO A 58 -13.28 19.69 3.10
CA PRO A 58 -11.85 19.44 2.92
C PRO A 58 -11.61 17.95 2.67
N SER A 59 -10.86 17.65 1.60
CA SER A 59 -10.47 16.28 1.29
C SER A 59 -9.46 15.75 2.31
N ILE A 60 -9.17 14.46 2.24
CA ILE A 60 -8.15 13.83 3.07
C ILE A 60 -6.79 14.41 2.68
N ALA A 61 -6.04 14.89 3.68
CA ALA A 61 -4.69 15.41 3.46
C ALA A 61 -3.78 14.35 2.79
N PRO A 62 -3.04 14.70 1.72
CA PRO A 62 -2.20 13.76 0.97
C PRO A 62 -1.13 13.07 1.85
N GLU A 63 -0.62 13.76 2.87
CA GLU A 63 0.32 13.23 3.85
C GLU A 63 -0.29 12.11 4.68
N LYS A 64 -1.57 12.24 5.06
CA LYS A 64 -2.29 11.19 5.80
C LYS A 64 -2.54 9.97 4.91
N LEU A 65 -2.86 10.19 3.63
CA LEU A 65 -3.04 9.11 2.66
C LEU A 65 -1.76 8.33 2.40
N LEU A 66 -0.63 9.00 2.14
CA LEU A 66 0.65 8.33 1.91
C LEU A 66 1.10 7.52 3.14
N ARG A 67 0.91 8.06 4.35
CA ARG A 67 1.17 7.30 5.60
C ARG A 67 0.25 6.10 5.76
N ALA A 68 -1.03 6.23 5.42
CA ALA A 68 -1.96 5.10 5.46
C ALA A 68 -1.60 4.02 4.43
N MET A 69 -1.19 4.40 3.22
CA MET A 69 -0.70 3.47 2.19
C MET A 69 0.58 2.74 2.63
N LEU A 70 1.50 3.43 3.31
CA LEU A 70 2.67 2.77 3.90
C LEU A 70 2.25 1.67 4.90
N LEU A 71 1.24 1.89 5.72
CA LEU A 71 0.73 0.84 6.61
C LEU A 71 0.16 -0.34 5.85
N GLN A 72 -0.49 -0.12 4.70
CA GLN A 72 -0.97 -1.23 3.88
C GLN A 72 0.16 -2.13 3.42
N VAL A 73 1.28 -1.55 2.99
CA VAL A 73 2.45 -2.31 2.54
C VAL A 73 3.15 -2.98 3.72
N LEU A 74 3.42 -2.23 4.80
CA LEU A 74 4.19 -2.72 5.95
C LEU A 74 3.49 -3.82 6.75
N TYR A 75 2.15 -3.83 6.76
CA TYR A 75 1.33 -4.82 7.47
C TYR A 75 0.55 -5.74 6.52
N SER A 76 0.85 -5.71 5.22
CA SER A 76 0.18 -6.53 4.20
C SER A 76 -1.35 -6.46 4.27
N ILE A 77 -1.89 -5.25 4.48
CA ILE A 77 -3.34 -5.03 4.60
C ILE A 77 -3.96 -5.14 3.22
N ARG A 78 -4.83 -6.13 3.05
CA ARG A 78 -5.28 -6.61 1.73
C ARG A 78 -6.30 -5.69 1.04
N SER A 79 -6.91 -4.76 1.77
CA SER A 79 -7.88 -3.84 1.18
C SER A 79 -7.95 -2.51 1.92
N GLU A 80 -8.42 -1.47 1.24
CA GLU A 80 -8.67 -0.16 1.83
C GLU A 80 -9.82 -0.21 2.86
N ARG A 81 -10.81 -1.09 2.66
CA ARG A 81 -11.84 -1.36 3.67
C ARG A 81 -11.22 -1.88 4.97
N GLN A 82 -10.35 -2.87 4.86
CA GLN A 82 -9.63 -3.42 6.01
C GLN A 82 -8.70 -2.37 6.63
N LEU A 83 -8.08 -1.48 5.84
CA LEU A 83 -7.28 -0.38 6.36
C LEU A 83 -8.12 0.59 7.20
N MET A 84 -9.31 0.98 6.73
CA MET A 84 -10.21 1.85 7.49
C MET A 84 -10.68 1.16 8.77
N GLU A 85 -11.04 -0.12 8.68
CA GLU A 85 -11.42 -0.92 9.85
C GLU A 85 -10.28 -0.99 10.88
N GLN A 86 -9.05 -1.31 10.46
CA GLN A 86 -7.89 -1.32 11.34
C GLN A 86 -7.61 0.07 11.94
N THR A 87 -7.75 1.13 11.15
CA THR A 87 -7.58 2.51 11.64
C THR A 87 -8.65 2.90 12.68
N GLN A 88 -9.81 2.24 12.67
CA GLN A 88 -10.88 2.51 13.63
C GLN A 88 -10.49 2.11 15.06
N TYR A 89 -9.84 0.96 15.25
CA TYR A 89 -9.52 0.45 16.59
C TYR A 89 -8.02 0.43 16.92
N ASN A 90 -7.13 0.53 15.93
CA ASN A 90 -5.70 0.41 16.16
C ASN A 90 -5.05 1.78 16.42
N LEU A 91 -4.77 2.06 17.70
CA LEU A 91 -4.13 3.31 18.12
C LEU A 91 -2.76 3.54 17.47
N LEU A 92 -2.00 2.48 17.19
CA LEU A 92 -0.71 2.58 16.48
C LEU A 92 -0.89 3.08 15.04
N PHE A 93 -1.95 2.64 14.36
CA PHE A 93 -2.21 3.06 12.98
C PHE A 93 -2.67 4.51 12.94
N ARG A 94 -3.58 4.90 13.83
CA ARG A 94 -4.00 6.31 14.00
C ARG A 94 -2.79 7.19 14.29
N TRP A 95 -1.94 6.75 15.21
CA TRP A 95 -0.71 7.43 15.57
C TRP A 95 0.18 7.64 14.35
N PHE A 96 0.46 6.57 13.60
CA PHE A 96 1.35 6.63 12.45
C PHE A 96 0.82 7.56 11.37
N ILE A 97 -0.48 7.47 11.06
CA ILE A 97 -1.18 8.30 10.08
C ILE A 97 -1.22 9.78 10.50
N GLY A 98 -1.21 10.07 11.81
CA GLY A 98 -1.49 11.40 12.33
C GLY A 98 -2.99 11.71 12.39
N LEU A 99 -3.78 10.71 12.80
CA LEU A 99 -5.21 10.82 13.09
C LEU A 99 -5.41 10.86 14.60
N SER A 100 -6.20 11.81 15.11
CA SER A 100 -6.49 11.91 16.55
C SER A 100 -7.30 10.71 17.03
N MET A 101 -7.38 10.47 18.33
CA MET A 101 -8.22 9.37 18.85
C MET A 101 -9.70 9.54 18.47
N ASP A 102 -10.19 10.78 18.54
CA ASP A 102 -11.61 11.10 18.36
C ASP A 102 -12.02 11.40 16.91
N ASP A 103 -11.05 11.55 16.01
CA ASP A 103 -11.33 11.83 14.60
C ASP A 103 -12.15 10.69 13.96
N SER A 104 -13.09 10.99 13.09
CA SER A 104 -13.74 9.92 12.31
C SER A 104 -12.78 9.34 11.28
N VAL A 105 -12.76 8.01 11.14
CA VAL A 105 -12.04 7.35 10.04
C VAL A 105 -12.73 7.64 8.72
N TRP A 106 -11.95 7.70 7.65
CA TRP A 106 -12.47 8.00 6.32
C TRP A 106 -13.33 6.86 5.76
N VAL A 107 -14.23 7.21 4.86
CA VAL A 107 -15.00 6.22 4.10
C VAL A 107 -14.08 5.57 3.06
N PRO A 108 -14.05 4.24 2.93
CA PRO A 108 -13.15 3.54 2.01
C PRO A 108 -13.19 4.06 0.57
N THR A 109 -14.38 4.37 0.04
CA THR A 109 -14.53 4.90 -1.33
C THR A 109 -13.92 6.29 -1.52
N VAL A 110 -13.89 7.12 -0.47
CA VAL A 110 -13.22 8.42 -0.50
C VAL A 110 -11.70 8.24 -0.51
N PHE A 111 -11.20 7.24 0.24
CA PHE A 111 -9.79 6.88 0.21
C PHE A 111 -9.36 6.45 -1.20
N THR A 112 -10.13 5.55 -1.84
CA THR A 112 -9.85 5.08 -3.21
C THR A 112 -9.71 6.23 -4.20
N LYS A 113 -10.68 7.16 -4.21
CA LYS A 113 -10.66 8.32 -5.12
C LYS A 113 -9.46 9.24 -4.91
N ASN A 114 -9.05 9.45 -3.66
CA ASN A 114 -7.88 10.28 -3.39
C ASN A 114 -6.57 9.55 -3.70
N ARG A 115 -6.52 8.21 -3.55
CA ARG A 115 -5.38 7.41 -4.00
C ARG A 115 -5.19 7.50 -5.51
N GLU A 116 -6.27 7.40 -6.28
CA GLU A 116 -6.22 7.57 -7.74
C GLU A 116 -5.67 8.94 -8.14
N ARG A 117 -6.04 10.00 -7.40
CA ARG A 117 -5.46 11.33 -7.58
C ARG A 117 -3.95 11.34 -7.31
N LEU A 118 -3.49 10.74 -6.21
CA LEU A 118 -2.05 10.65 -5.91
C LEU A 118 -1.27 9.96 -7.03
N ILE A 119 -1.83 8.89 -7.60
CA ILE A 119 -1.22 8.17 -8.72
C ILE A 119 -1.17 9.05 -9.97
N LYS A 120 -2.27 9.74 -10.28
CA LYS A 120 -2.36 10.63 -11.46
C LYS A 120 -1.33 11.77 -11.43
N HIS A 121 -0.96 12.24 -10.25
CA HIS A 121 0.01 13.31 -10.05
C HIS A 121 1.42 12.81 -9.70
N ASP A 122 1.71 11.53 -9.92
CA ASP A 122 3.01 10.89 -9.63
C ASP A 122 3.51 11.10 -8.20
N ALA A 123 2.60 11.37 -7.25
CA ALA A 123 2.95 11.69 -5.87
C ALA A 123 3.63 10.50 -5.17
N VAL A 124 3.24 9.28 -5.51
CA VAL A 124 3.88 8.06 -4.97
C VAL A 124 5.31 7.93 -5.47
N ILE A 125 5.56 8.25 -6.74
CA ILE A 125 6.91 8.21 -7.34
C ILE A 125 7.79 9.28 -6.69
N GLN A 126 7.25 10.51 -6.56
CA GLN A 126 7.98 11.58 -5.90
C GLN A 126 8.28 11.26 -4.42
N PHE A 127 7.34 10.66 -3.71
CA PHE A 127 7.57 10.21 -2.33
C PHE A 127 8.70 9.18 -2.26
N PHE A 128 8.72 8.21 -3.17
CA PHE A 128 9.79 7.21 -3.26
C PHE A 128 11.15 7.86 -3.53
N ASN A 129 11.22 8.81 -4.47
CA ASN A 129 12.44 9.56 -4.77
C ASN A 129 12.97 10.32 -3.56
N GLU A 130 12.08 10.92 -2.75
CA GLU A 130 12.50 11.62 -1.53
C GLU A 130 13.02 10.66 -0.46
N VAL A 131 12.43 9.48 -0.33
CA VAL A 131 12.95 8.43 0.56
C VAL A 131 14.32 7.94 0.08
N LEU A 132 14.51 7.74 -1.22
CA LEU A 132 15.81 7.40 -1.80
C LEU A 132 16.85 8.49 -1.54
N ALA A 133 16.48 9.76 -1.66
CA ALA A 133 17.38 10.87 -1.35
C ALA A 133 17.79 10.89 0.14
N ILE A 134 16.90 10.51 1.05
CA ILE A 134 17.23 10.33 2.48
C ILE A 134 18.21 9.16 2.65
N ALA A 135 17.94 8.03 2.01
CA ALA A 135 18.81 6.84 2.08
C ALA A 135 20.21 7.14 1.53
N GLN A 136 20.31 7.85 0.41
CA GLN A 136 21.57 8.28 -0.18
C GLN A 136 22.36 9.18 0.78
N LYS A 137 21.71 10.18 1.37
CA LYS A 137 22.34 11.09 2.35
C LYS A 137 22.86 10.38 3.59
N LYS A 138 22.24 9.25 3.96
CA LYS A 138 22.65 8.41 5.09
C LYS A 138 23.66 7.32 4.70
N ASN A 139 24.12 7.29 3.46
CA ASN A 139 24.99 6.24 2.91
C ASN A 139 24.41 4.83 3.09
N TRP A 140 23.09 4.69 2.95
CA TRP A 140 22.40 3.39 2.99
C TRP A 140 22.33 2.71 1.63
N LEU A 141 22.61 3.45 0.56
CA LEU A 141 22.64 2.92 -0.80
C LEU A 141 24.06 2.47 -1.11
N SER A 142 24.23 1.22 -1.54
CA SER A 142 25.47 0.73 -2.14
C SER A 142 25.24 0.45 -3.63
N GLY A 143 26.12 0.98 -4.48
CA GLY A 143 26.14 0.66 -5.91
C GLY A 143 26.98 -0.58 -6.24
N GLU A 144 27.75 -1.11 -5.28
CA GLU A 144 28.70 -2.20 -5.49
C GLU A 144 28.03 -3.58 -5.46
N HIS A 145 26.94 -3.72 -4.71
CA HIS A 145 26.20 -4.96 -4.57
C HIS A 145 24.75 -4.75 -4.99
N PHE A 146 24.43 -5.14 -6.22
CA PHE A 146 23.07 -5.18 -6.75
C PHE A 146 22.45 -6.54 -6.41
N SER A 147 21.56 -6.58 -5.41
CA SER A 147 20.75 -7.76 -5.12
C SER A 147 19.39 -7.62 -5.81
N VAL A 148 19.09 -8.52 -6.74
CA VAL A 148 17.75 -8.63 -7.35
C VAL A 148 16.92 -9.57 -6.49
N ASP A 149 16.03 -9.00 -5.67
CA ASP A 149 14.96 -9.76 -5.04
C ASP A 149 13.70 -9.61 -5.91
N GLY A 150 13.42 -10.63 -6.72
CA GLY A 150 12.24 -10.65 -7.57
C GLY A 150 11.05 -11.23 -6.81
N THR A 151 10.04 -10.43 -6.52
CA THR A 151 8.76 -10.96 -6.02
C THR A 151 7.98 -11.57 -7.20
N LEU A 152 7.78 -12.89 -7.19
CA LEU A 152 6.91 -13.55 -8.17
C LEU A 152 5.45 -13.18 -7.89
N ILE A 153 4.85 -12.38 -8.77
CA ILE A 153 3.41 -12.13 -8.75
C ILE A 153 2.74 -13.29 -9.50
N GLN A 154 1.83 -14.01 -8.84
CA GLN A 154 1.03 -15.03 -9.51
C GLN A 154 0.13 -14.34 -10.54
N ALA A 155 0.42 -14.58 -11.83
CA ALA A 155 -0.47 -14.17 -12.90
C ALA A 155 -1.81 -14.92 -12.79
N TRP A 156 -2.91 -14.20 -12.99
CA TRP A 156 -4.27 -14.77 -12.99
C TRP A 156 -4.67 -15.28 -14.38
N ALA A 157 -3.74 -15.91 -15.07
CA ALA A 157 -3.99 -16.63 -16.30
C ALA A 157 -4.42 -18.06 -15.97
N GLY A 158 -5.70 -18.39 -16.20
CA GLY A 158 -6.13 -19.79 -16.15
C GLY A 158 -5.32 -20.63 -17.15
N HIS A 159 -4.96 -21.88 -16.82
CA HIS A 159 -4.13 -22.71 -17.71
C HIS A 159 -4.69 -22.88 -19.13
N LYS A 160 -6.01 -22.73 -19.31
CA LYS A 160 -6.72 -22.74 -20.60
C LYS A 160 -6.48 -21.50 -21.47
N SER A 161 -5.99 -20.40 -20.89
CA SER A 161 -5.72 -19.14 -21.61
C SER A 161 -4.43 -19.16 -22.42
N PHE A 162 -3.55 -20.12 -22.16
CA PHE A 162 -2.29 -20.28 -22.87
C PHE A 162 -2.50 -21.05 -24.17
N VAL A 163 -2.19 -20.39 -25.27
CA VAL A 163 -2.41 -20.84 -26.65
C VAL A 163 -1.04 -20.89 -27.33
N ARG A 164 -0.88 -21.74 -28.35
CA ARG A 164 0.37 -21.79 -29.13
C ARG A 164 0.57 -20.48 -29.90
N LYS A 165 1.80 -19.97 -29.92
CA LYS A 165 2.16 -18.76 -30.67
C LYS A 165 2.04 -18.92 -32.17
N ASP A 166 2.27 -20.14 -32.67
CA ASP A 166 2.31 -20.44 -34.10
C ASP A 166 0.92 -20.50 -34.76
N GLY A 167 -0.17 -20.23 -34.02
CA GLY A 167 -1.53 -20.14 -34.54
C GLY A 167 -2.20 -21.47 -34.92
N ASP A 168 -1.53 -22.60 -34.68
CA ASP A 168 -1.98 -23.94 -35.08
C ASP A 168 -2.82 -24.63 -33.99
N ASP A 169 -3.88 -23.95 -33.54
CA ASP A 169 -4.92 -24.53 -32.70
C ASP A 169 -6.20 -24.74 -33.54
N GLN A 170 -6.08 -25.56 -34.59
CA GLN A 170 -7.22 -26.22 -35.23
C GLN A 170 -7.58 -27.46 -34.42
N ASP A 171 -8.23 -27.27 -33.28
CA ASP A 171 -9.09 -28.29 -32.67
C ASP A 171 -10.18 -27.55 -31.89
N ASP A 172 -11.40 -27.67 -32.40
CA ASP A 172 -12.64 -27.04 -31.97
C ASP A 172 -13.09 -27.50 -30.57
N ASP A 173 -12.39 -27.08 -29.51
CA ASP A 173 -13.00 -27.10 -28.18
C ASP A 173 -12.40 -26.07 -27.22
N ALA A 174 -13.25 -25.16 -26.74
CA ALA A 174 -12.93 -24.12 -25.78
C ALA A 174 -12.41 -24.70 -24.46
N GLY A 175 -11.10 -24.94 -24.38
CA GLY A 175 -10.41 -25.41 -23.18
C GLY A 175 -10.00 -26.88 -23.20
N GLY A 176 -9.33 -27.30 -24.28
CA GLY A 176 -8.86 -28.66 -24.53
C GLY A 176 -7.96 -29.27 -23.44
N SER A 177 -8.08 -30.59 -23.31
CA SER A 177 -7.33 -31.44 -22.38
C SER A 177 -5.84 -31.45 -22.71
N PHE A 178 -5.01 -30.94 -21.79
CA PHE A 178 -3.55 -30.86 -21.95
C PHE A 178 -2.80 -32.16 -21.56
N LYS A 179 -3.48 -33.30 -21.45
CA LYS A 179 -2.86 -34.56 -21.01
C LYS A 179 -1.79 -35.01 -22.02
N GLY A 180 -0.53 -35.04 -21.57
CA GLY A 180 0.60 -35.57 -22.33
C GLY A 180 1.33 -34.59 -23.25
N ARG A 181 0.90 -33.33 -23.34
CA ARG A 181 1.58 -32.30 -24.16
C ARG A 181 2.49 -31.42 -23.28
N LYS A 182 3.76 -31.27 -23.67
CA LYS A 182 4.73 -30.39 -22.97
C LYS A 182 4.46 -28.94 -23.37
N ARG A 183 4.34 -28.05 -22.38
CA ARG A 183 4.15 -26.61 -22.60
C ARG A 183 5.37 -25.85 -22.09
N SER A 184 5.72 -24.77 -22.77
CA SER A 184 6.81 -23.86 -22.39
C SER A 184 6.48 -22.43 -22.79
N ASN A 185 7.11 -21.45 -22.12
CA ASN A 185 7.00 -20.03 -22.47
C ASN A 185 7.53 -19.70 -23.88
N GLU A 186 8.35 -20.59 -24.45
CA GLU A 186 8.81 -20.47 -25.83
C GLU A 186 7.69 -20.76 -26.83
N THR A 187 6.84 -21.75 -26.53
CA THR A 187 5.82 -22.29 -27.46
C THR A 187 4.42 -21.75 -27.22
N HIS A 188 4.09 -21.31 -26.01
CA HIS A 188 2.76 -20.88 -25.61
C HIS A 188 2.79 -19.51 -24.93
N GLU A 189 1.74 -18.70 -25.13
CA GLU A 189 1.51 -17.43 -24.46
C GLU A 189 0.06 -17.30 -24.00
N SER A 190 -0.19 -16.57 -22.91
CA SER A 190 -1.56 -16.34 -22.44
C SER A 190 -2.24 -15.25 -23.26
N LYS A 191 -3.45 -15.53 -23.74
CA LYS A 191 -4.32 -14.53 -24.39
C LYS A 191 -4.98 -13.57 -23.41
N THR A 192 -5.04 -13.92 -22.12
CA THR A 192 -5.76 -13.11 -21.12
C THR A 192 -4.84 -12.21 -20.32
N ASP A 193 -3.57 -12.58 -20.18
CA ASP A 193 -2.57 -11.81 -19.43
C ASP A 193 -1.19 -11.96 -20.12
N PRO A 194 -0.72 -10.93 -20.88
CA PRO A 194 0.51 -11.02 -21.65
C PRO A 194 1.77 -11.18 -20.78
N ASP A 195 1.71 -10.83 -19.49
CA ASP A 195 2.83 -10.94 -18.55
C ASP A 195 2.88 -12.33 -17.87
N ALA A 196 1.88 -13.18 -18.10
CA ALA A 196 1.80 -14.52 -17.52
C ALA A 196 2.80 -15.51 -18.15
N LYS A 197 3.50 -16.26 -17.30
CA LYS A 197 4.48 -17.29 -17.70
C LYS A 197 4.15 -18.64 -17.05
N LEU A 198 4.44 -19.74 -17.76
CA LEU A 198 4.42 -21.15 -17.34
C LEU A 198 5.66 -21.55 -16.55
#